data_AF-A0A957U2Q3-F1
#
_entry.id   AF-A0A957U2Q3-F1
#
_cell.length_a   1.000
_cell.length_b   1.000
_cell.length_c   1.000
_cell.angle_alpha   90.00
_cell.angle_beta   90.00
_cell.angle_gamma   90.00
#
_symmetry.space_group_name_H-M   'P 1'
#
loop_
_entity.id
_entity.type
_entity.pdbx_description
1 polymer ?
#
loop_
_entity_poly.entity_id
_entity_poly.type
_entity_poly.pdbx_seq_one_letter_code
_entity_poly.pdbx_strand_id
1 'polypeptide(L)'
;GIWRDIELVAFSHVRLTDVEVRQHHQASQPVTLTVHAHAEQISPGDFTVNAQLALDGAPIGESSAALVDGQATIQLTVENPQLWWPNGMGEQPLYGLTVQVVNP
;
A
#
# COMPACT_ATOMS: atom_id res chain seq x y z
N GLY A 1 -17.34 -28.25 -4.54
CA GLY A 1 -16.33 -28.65 -3.55
C GLY A 1 -15.54 -27.43 -3.12
N ILE A 2 -14.67 -27.58 -2.13
CA ILE A 2 -13.73 -26.53 -1.70
C ILE A 2 -12.65 -26.44 -2.79
N TRP A 3 -12.55 -25.28 -3.46
CA TRP A 3 -11.77 -25.13 -4.71
C TRP A 3 -10.59 -24.15 -4.58
N ARG A 4 -10.41 -23.55 -3.40
CA ARG A 4 -9.26 -22.71 -3.01
C ARG A 4 -8.81 -23.10 -1.61
N ASP A 5 -7.70 -22.51 -1.21
CA ASP A 5 -7.06 -22.76 0.07
C ASP A 5 -7.95 -22.41 1.27
N ILE A 6 -7.68 -23.06 2.39
CA ILE A 6 -8.26 -22.77 3.70
C ILE A 6 -7.10 -22.44 4.64
N GLU A 7 -7.25 -21.36 5.38
CA GLU A 7 -6.26 -20.89 6.33
C GLU A 7 -6.90 -20.53 7.68
N LEU A 8 -6.09 -20.65 8.74
CA LEU A 8 -6.38 -20.11 10.07
C LEU A 8 -5.39 -18.99 10.35
N VAL A 9 -5.89 -17.77 10.46
CA VAL A 9 -5.08 -16.57 10.70
C VAL A 9 -5.32 -16.05 12.11
N ALA A 10 -4.25 -15.94 12.91
CA ALA A 10 -4.28 -15.38 14.26
C ALA A 10 -3.44 -14.09 14.31
N PHE A 11 -3.92 -13.08 15.02
CA PHE A 11 -3.27 -11.77 15.18
C PHE A 11 -3.58 -11.19 16.57
N SER A 12 -2.73 -10.28 17.06
CA SER A 12 -2.81 -9.80 18.45
C SER A 12 -3.61 -8.51 18.63
N HIS A 13 -3.51 -7.56 17.70
CA HIS A 13 -4.00 -6.20 17.90
C HIS A 13 -4.74 -5.65 16.67
N VAL A 14 -4.05 -5.65 15.53
CA VAL A 14 -4.54 -5.09 14.27
C VAL A 14 -4.18 -6.03 13.13
N ARG A 15 -5.09 -6.25 12.19
CA ARG A 15 -4.84 -6.95 10.93
C ARG A 15 -5.29 -6.07 9.77
N LEU A 16 -4.41 -5.83 8.79
CA LEU A 16 -4.83 -5.25 7.51
C LEU A 16 -5.78 -6.23 6.81
N THR A 17 -6.98 -5.79 6.49
CA THR A 17 -8.00 -6.58 5.79
C THR A 17 -8.04 -6.27 4.30
N ASP A 18 -7.67 -5.05 3.92
CA ASP A 18 -7.61 -4.61 2.54
C ASP A 18 -6.60 -3.46 2.37
N VAL A 19 -5.98 -3.41 1.18
CA VAL A 19 -5.09 -2.32 0.76
C VAL A 19 -5.42 -1.98 -0.69
N GLU A 20 -6.10 -0.85 -0.90
CA GLU A 20 -6.39 -0.31 -2.22
C GLU A 20 -5.35 0.77 -2.57
N VAL A 21 -4.78 0.70 -3.77
CA VAL A 21 -3.87 1.72 -4.30
C VAL A 21 -4.53 2.42 -5.48
N ARG A 22 -4.82 3.71 -5.34
CA ARG A 22 -5.31 4.55 -6.42
C ARG A 22 -4.18 5.40 -6.98
N GLN A 23 -4.12 5.49 -8.30
CA GLN A 23 -3.12 6.29 -9.01
C GLN A 23 -3.80 7.47 -9.67
N HIS A 24 -3.27 8.66 -9.42
CA HIS A 24 -3.72 9.90 -10.04
C HIS A 24 -2.65 10.35 -11.02
N HIS A 25 -2.91 10.08 -12.30
CA HIS A 25 -2.06 10.47 -13.41
C HIS A 25 -2.46 11.86 -13.92
N GLN A 26 -1.47 12.68 -14.24
CA GLN A 26 -1.67 13.96 -14.91
C GLN A 26 -1.03 13.93 -16.30
N ALA A 27 -1.31 14.95 -17.13
CA ALA A 27 -0.75 15.03 -18.49
C ALA A 27 0.79 15.03 -18.50
N SER A 28 1.40 15.46 -17.40
CA SER A 28 2.83 15.34 -17.11
C SER A 28 3.04 14.62 -15.77
N GLN A 29 4.27 14.16 -15.53
CA GLN A 29 4.73 13.77 -14.19
C GLN A 29 4.54 14.93 -13.20
N PRO A 30 4.34 14.68 -11.90
CA PRO A 30 4.44 13.40 -11.18
C PRO A 30 3.14 12.57 -11.13
N VAL A 31 3.23 11.32 -10.66
CA VAL A 31 2.06 10.47 -10.33
C VAL A 31 1.86 10.44 -8.82
N THR A 32 0.64 10.76 -8.36
CA THR A 32 0.28 10.65 -6.94
C THR A 32 -0.40 9.31 -6.69
N LEU A 33 0.05 8.61 -5.65
CA LEU A 33 -0.59 7.40 -5.13
C LEU A 33 -1.40 7.76 -3.88
N THR A 34 -2.64 7.31 -3.82
CA THR A 34 -3.45 7.29 -2.60
C THR A 34 -3.61 5.84 -2.17
N VAL A 35 -3.06 5.51 -1.01
CA VAL A 35 -3.18 4.18 -0.40
C VAL A 35 -4.27 4.23 0.64
N HIS A 36 -5.35 3.48 0.42
CA HIS A 36 -6.41 3.26 1.39
C HIS A 36 -6.19 1.91 2.06
N ALA A 37 -5.88 1.94 3.36
CA ALA A 37 -5.73 0.74 4.16
C ALA A 37 -6.96 0.56 5.06
N HIS A 38 -7.54 -0.63 5.03
CA HIS A 38 -8.56 -1.06 5.97
C HIS A 38 -7.96 -2.09 6.93
N ALA A 39 -8.30 -1.97 8.20
CA ALA A 39 -7.82 -2.86 9.22
C ALA A 39 -8.90 -3.24 10.22
N GLU A 40 -8.85 -4.49 10.68
CA GLU A 40 -9.58 -4.96 11.84
C GLU A 40 -8.72 -4.70 13.09
N GLN A 41 -9.22 -3.87 14.01
CA GLN A 41 -8.58 -3.58 15.28
C GLN A 41 -9.38 -4.19 16.44
N ILE A 42 -8.75 -5.09 17.20
CA ILE A 42 -9.39 -5.85 18.28
C ILE A 42 -8.96 -5.39 19.68
N SER A 43 -7.98 -4.50 19.77
CA SER A 43 -7.50 -3.92 21.03
C SER A 43 -7.40 -2.40 20.93
N PRO A 44 -7.67 -1.66 22.02
CA PRO A 44 -7.46 -0.22 22.04
C PRO A 44 -5.97 0.12 21.87
N GLY A 45 -5.68 1.29 21.31
CA GLY A 45 -4.32 1.78 21.11
C GLY A 45 -4.23 2.70 19.89
N ASP A 46 -3.22 3.56 19.90
CA ASP A 46 -2.88 4.41 18.77
C ASP A 46 -1.94 3.64 17.85
N PHE A 47 -2.38 3.36 16.63
CA PHE A 47 -1.60 2.66 15.62
C PHE A 47 -1.36 3.57 14.42
N THR A 48 -0.24 3.40 13.75
CA THR A 48 0.08 4.10 12.50
C THR A 48 0.21 3.10 11.38
N VAL A 49 -0.30 3.44 10.21
CA VAL A 49 -0.05 2.67 8.98
C VAL A 49 1.05 3.38 8.21
N ASN A 50 2.16 2.67 7.98
CA ASN A 50 3.27 3.11 7.15
C ASN A 50 3.16 2.46 5.77
N ALA A 51 3.45 3.22 4.73
CA ALA A 51 3.56 2.75 3.35
C ALA A 51 4.93 3.14 2.79
N GLN A 52 5.71 2.15 2.39
CA GLN A 52 7.03 2.31 1.78
C GLN A 52 6.99 1.84 0.32
N LEU A 53 7.40 2.71 -0.59
CA LEU A 53 7.49 2.45 -2.02
C LEU A 53 8.94 2.17 -2.42
N ALA A 54 9.15 1.13 -3.22
CA ALA A 54 10.44 0.74 -3.76
C ALA A 54 10.36 0.44 -5.26
N LEU A 55 11.47 0.66 -5.97
CA LEU A 55 11.68 0.26 -7.35
C LEU A 55 12.98 -0.54 -7.44
N ASP A 56 12.92 -1.74 -8.03
CA ASP A 56 14.05 -2.67 -8.09
C ASP A 56 14.71 -2.95 -6.72
N GLY A 57 13.89 -2.97 -5.66
CA GLY A 57 14.34 -3.19 -4.28
C GLY A 57 14.92 -1.97 -3.58
N ALA A 58 15.11 -0.84 -4.27
CA ALA A 58 15.57 0.41 -3.67
C ALA A 58 14.37 1.24 -3.18
N PRO A 59 14.35 1.72 -1.92
CA PRO A 59 13.28 2.59 -1.42
C PRO A 59 13.35 3.95 -2.11
N ILE A 60 12.20 4.44 -2.57
CA ILE A 60 12.07 5.71 -3.30
C ILE A 60 11.08 6.68 -2.67
N GLY A 61 10.30 6.24 -1.68
CA GLY A 61 9.33 7.07 -0.99
C GLY A 61 8.72 6.34 0.19
N GLU A 62 8.30 7.10 1.19
CA GLU A 62 7.66 6.59 2.39
C GLU A 62 6.71 7.65 2.93
N SER A 63 5.58 7.22 3.48
CA SER A 63 4.60 8.09 4.12
C SER A 63 3.76 7.26 5.09
N SER A 64 3.11 7.93 6.03
CA SER A 64 2.33 7.25 7.07
C SER A 64 1.11 8.07 7.49
N ALA A 65 0.09 7.39 7.99
CA ALA A 65 -1.10 7.99 8.57
C ALA A 65 -1.56 7.22 9.80
N ALA A 66 -2.18 7.91 10.75
CA ALA A 66 -2.81 7.26 11.89
C ALA A 66 -3.94 6.34 11.42
N LEU A 67 -4.08 5.18 12.08
CA LEU A 67 -5.23 4.31 11.91
C LEU A 67 -6.38 4.88 12.76
N VAL A 68 -7.43 5.35 12.09
CA VAL A 68 -8.62 5.92 12.74
C VAL A 68 -9.83 5.12 12.29
N ASP A 69 -10.60 4.60 13.25
CA ASP A 69 -11.80 3.79 13.00
C ASP A 69 -11.57 2.65 11.98
N GLY A 70 -10.41 1.98 12.09
CA GLY A 70 -10.03 0.87 11.21
C GLY A 70 -9.62 1.30 9.79
N GLN A 71 -9.34 2.59 9.56
CA GLN A 71 -8.98 3.12 8.25
C GLN A 71 -7.76 4.04 8.32
N ALA A 72 -6.93 4.00 7.28
CA ALA A 72 -5.84 4.96 7.08
C ALA A 72 -5.78 5.34 5.59
N THR A 73 -5.54 6.62 5.32
CA THR A 73 -5.31 7.13 3.96
C THR A 73 -3.95 7.79 3.90
N ILE A 74 -3.08 7.27 3.04
CA ILE A 74 -1.68 7.69 2.91
C ILE A 74 -1.46 8.20 1.49
N GLN A 75 -0.73 9.31 1.35
CA GLN A 75 -0.35 9.85 0.05
C GLN A 75 1.17 9.71 -0.17
N LEU A 76 1.52 9.25 -1.36
CA LEU A 76 2.89 9.14 -1.87
C LEU A 76 2.96 9.81 -3.25
N THR A 77 4.12 10.37 -3.60
CA THR A 77 4.37 10.95 -4.91
C THR A 77 5.52 10.22 -5.58
N VAL A 78 5.31 9.80 -6.83
CA VAL A 78 6.36 9.28 -7.70
C VAL A 78 6.75 10.40 -8.66
N GLU A 79 7.89 11.02 -8.39
CA GLU A 79 8.34 12.22 -9.13
C GLU A 79 8.62 11.92 -10.60
N ASN A 80 9.37 10.86 -10.88
CA ASN A 80 9.74 10.45 -12.23
C ASN A 80 9.29 8.99 -12.47
N PRO A 81 7.99 8.73 -12.68
CA PRO A 81 7.46 7.37 -12.80
C PRO A 81 8.01 6.67 -14.04
N GLN A 82 8.48 5.45 -13.85
CA GLN A 82 8.69 4.50 -14.93
C GLN A 82 7.34 3.82 -15.21
N LEU A 83 6.76 4.10 -16.38
CA LEU A 83 5.45 3.59 -16.74
C LEU A 83 5.53 2.11 -17.14
N TRP A 84 4.54 1.34 -16.70
CA TRP A 84 4.32 -0.03 -17.16
C TRP A 84 3.65 -0.01 -18.54
N TRP A 85 4.29 -0.59 -19.55
CA TRP A 85 3.76 -0.67 -20.91
C TRP A 85 3.27 -2.07 -21.25
N PRO A 86 2.20 -2.21 -22.06
CA PRO A 86 1.80 -3.50 -22.61
C PRO A 86 2.94 -4.20 -23.37
N ASN A 87 2.79 -5.52 -23.52
CA ASN A 87 3.77 -6.35 -24.24
C ASN A 87 4.08 -5.77 -25.63
N GLY A 88 5.37 -5.55 -25.90
CA GLY A 88 5.87 -5.00 -27.15
C GLY A 88 5.80 -3.47 -27.29
N MET A 89 5.38 -2.73 -26.26
CA MET A 89 5.26 -1.26 -26.30
C MET A 89 6.22 -0.51 -25.37
N GLY A 90 7.10 -1.22 -24.67
CA GLY A 90 8.07 -0.64 -23.73
C GLY A 90 8.40 -1.61 -22.60
N GLU A 91 9.00 -1.07 -21.54
CA GLU A 91 9.34 -1.81 -20.33
C GLU A 91 8.11 -2.05 -19.44
N GLN A 92 8.21 -3.03 -18.54
CA GLN A 92 7.17 -3.41 -17.58
C GLN A 92 7.63 -3.22 -16.11
N PRO A 93 8.07 -2.02 -15.69
CA PRO A 93 8.49 -1.79 -14.31
C PRO A 93 7.33 -2.07 -13.33
N LEU A 94 7.62 -2.80 -12.26
CA LEU A 94 6.70 -3.04 -11.16
C LEU A 94 7.31 -2.46 -9.88
N TYR A 95 6.56 -1.57 -9.23
CA TYR A 95 6.93 -0.99 -7.96
C TYR A 95 6.51 -1.93 -6.82
N GLY A 96 7.38 -2.09 -5.82
CA GLY A 96 7.04 -2.72 -4.56
C GLY A 96 6.41 -1.71 -3.62
N LEU A 97 5.21 -2.00 -3.10
CA LEU A 97 4.60 -1.21 -2.04
C LEU A 97 4.44 -2.10 -0.80
N THR A 98 5.13 -1.74 0.28
CA THR A 98 5.02 -2.40 1.57
C THR A 98 4.13 -1.56 2.47
N VAL A 99 3.04 -2.14 2.99
CA VAL A 99 2.12 -1.48 3.93
C VAL A 99 2.15 -2.21 5.25
N GLN A 100 2.43 -1.50 6.34
CA GLN A 100 2.62 -2.07 7.67
C GLN A 100 1.86 -1.26 8.71
N VAL A 101 1.24 -1.95 9.66
CA VAL A 101 0.78 -1.32 10.90
C VAL A 101 1.94 -1.32 11.87
N VAL A 102 2.34 -0.16 12.34
CA VAL A 102 3.39 0.04 13.33
C VAL A 102 2.78 0.57 14.62
N ASN A 103 3.29 0.08 15.74
CA ASN A 103 3.07 0.69 17.04
C ASN A 103 4.03 1.89 17.18
N PRO A 104 3.64 2.94 17.94
CA PRO A 104 4.62 3.91 18.43
C PRO A 104 5.71 3.25 19.28
#